data_AF-A0AAU4IMB4-F1
#
_entry.id   AF-A0AAU4IMB4-F1
#
_cell.length_a   1.000
_cell.length_b   1.000
_cell.length_c   1.000
_cell.angle_alpha   90.00
_cell.angle_beta   90.00
_cell.angle_gamma   90.00
#
_symmetry.space_group_name_H-M   'P 1'
#
loop_
_entity.id
_entity.type
_entity.pdbx_description
1 polymer ?
#
loop_
_entity_poly.entity_id
_entity_poly.type
_entity_poly.pdbx_seq_one_letter_code
_entity_poly.pdbx_strand_id
1 'polypeptide(L)'
;MPTPTAEELLASVSGLSPNQAQQIADHIDQCRDLLTAGTGMDTVQQHLKDQGVPIIRAILITTRLIGDHPSKLRAAREIVECSPARTPDTAPSRPKHPAP
;
A
#
# COMPACT_ATOMS: atom_id res chain seq x y z
N MET A 1 23.00 15.96 -1.81
CA MET A 1 22.77 14.59 -2.30
C MET A 1 21.42 14.60 -3.01
N PRO A 2 21.34 14.36 -4.32
CA PRO A 2 20.04 14.19 -4.97
C PRO A 2 19.33 12.99 -4.37
N THR A 3 18.08 13.17 -3.95
CA THR A 3 17.22 12.09 -3.49
C THR A 3 16.91 11.22 -4.71
N PRO A 4 17.29 9.94 -4.73
CA PRO A 4 16.99 9.08 -5.88
C PRO A 4 15.48 9.05 -6.11
N THR A 5 15.06 9.18 -7.37
CA THR A 5 13.66 9.19 -7.76
C THR A 5 13.01 7.83 -7.45
N ALA A 6 11.67 7.80 -7.43
CA ALA A 6 10.93 6.56 -7.19
C ALA A 6 11.34 5.46 -8.20
N GLU A 7 11.63 5.83 -9.45
CA GLU A 7 12.09 4.94 -10.51
C GLU A 7 13.46 4.31 -10.21
N GLU A 8 14.47 5.09 -9.81
CA GLU A 8 15.82 4.60 -9.50
C GLU A 8 15.81 3.58 -8.35
N LEU A 9 14.98 3.84 -7.34
CA LEU A 9 14.87 2.95 -6.19
C LEU A 9 14.01 1.71 -6.46
N LEU A 10 13.17 1.72 -7.49
CA LEU A 10 12.41 0.55 -7.95
C LEU A 10 13.23 -0.30 -8.91
N ALA A 11 14.06 0.32 -9.76
CA ALA A 11 15.04 -0.36 -10.61
C ALA A 11 16.07 -1.16 -9.77
N SER A 12 16.32 -0.71 -8.53
CA SER A 12 17.19 -1.38 -7.56
C SER A 12 16.55 -2.63 -6.91
N VAL A 13 15.26 -2.90 -7.13
CA VAL A 13 14.58 -4.08 -6.58
C VAL A 13 14.77 -5.26 -7.54
N SER A 14 15.70 -6.16 -7.21
CA SER A 14 15.93 -7.39 -7.95
C SER A 14 14.65 -8.23 -8.06
N GLY A 15 14.24 -8.56 -9.28
CA GLY A 15 13.05 -9.40 -9.56
C GLY A 15 11.82 -8.64 -10.05
N LEU A 16 11.86 -7.31 -10.13
CA LEU A 16 10.80 -6.51 -10.76
C LEU A 16 11.10 -6.28 -12.24
N SER A 17 10.14 -6.58 -13.11
CA SER A 17 10.26 -6.19 -14.52
C SER A 17 10.15 -4.66 -14.66
N PRO A 18 10.78 -4.04 -15.67
CA PRO A 18 10.71 -2.59 -15.89
C PRO A 18 9.27 -2.06 -15.95
N ASN A 19 8.37 -2.79 -16.61
CA ASN A 19 6.96 -2.44 -16.69
C ASN A 19 6.26 -2.46 -15.32
N GLN A 20 6.64 -3.40 -14.44
CA GLN A 20 6.09 -3.46 -13.09
C GLN A 20 6.65 -2.33 -12.21
N ALA A 21 7.93 -1.97 -12.39
CA ALA A 21 8.53 -0.83 -11.72
C ALA A 21 7.83 0.47 -12.13
N GLN A 22 7.56 0.66 -13.42
CA GLN A 22 6.82 1.82 -13.92
C GLN A 22 5.41 1.91 -13.34
N GLN A 23 4.67 0.79 -13.32
CA GLN A 23 3.34 0.75 -12.72
C GLN A 23 3.35 1.10 -11.24
N ILE A 24 4.39 0.74 -10.51
CA ILE A 24 4.50 1.08 -9.09
C ILE A 24 4.86 2.57 -8.93
N ALA A 25 5.73 3.10 -9.78
CA ALA A 25 6.05 4.53 -9.79
C ALA A 25 4.79 5.37 -10.05
N ASP A 26 4.00 5.00 -11.07
CA ASP A 26 2.73 5.67 -11.41
C ASP A 26 1.75 5.67 -10.23
N HIS A 27 1.56 4.52 -9.56
CA HIS A 27 0.73 4.46 -8.36
C HIS A 27 1.29 5.32 -7.22
N ILE A 28 2.61 5.41 -7.05
CA ILE A 28 3.21 6.26 -6.02
C ILE A 28 2.87 7.73 -6.28
N ASP A 29 3.01 8.20 -7.52
CA ASP A 29 2.71 9.60 -7.86
C ASP A 29 1.21 9.90 -7.71
N GLN A 30 0.32 9.02 -8.19
CA GLN A 30 -1.12 9.16 -7.95
C GLN A 30 -1.46 9.23 -6.45
N CYS A 31 -0.84 8.37 -5.63
CA CYS A 31 -1.07 8.38 -4.19
C CYS A 31 -0.48 9.62 -3.49
N ARG A 32 0.61 10.19 -4.01
CA ARG A 32 1.14 11.47 -3.52
C ARG A 32 0.17 12.61 -3.80
N ASP A 33 -0.39 12.69 -5.01
CA ASP A 33 -1.41 13.69 -5.34
C ASP A 33 -2.63 13.59 -4.42
N LEU A 34 -3.09 12.37 -4.11
CA LEU A 34 -4.17 12.15 -3.14
C LEU A 34 -3.81 12.70 -1.75
N LEU A 35 -2.60 12.41 -1.25
CA LEU A 35 -2.15 12.92 0.04
C LEU A 35 -1.98 14.44 0.04
N THR A 36 -1.51 15.03 -1.06
CA THR A 36 -1.39 16.49 -1.23
C THR A 36 -2.76 17.17 -1.26
N ALA A 37 -3.80 16.50 -1.77
CA ALA A 37 -5.19 16.97 -1.68
C ALA A 37 -5.78 16.92 -0.26
N GLY A 38 -4.99 16.52 0.75
CA GLY A 38 -5.40 16.46 2.16
C GLY A 38 -6.13 15.16 2.52
N THR A 39 -6.13 14.15 1.65
CA THR A 39 -6.70 12.85 1.99
C THR A 39 -5.74 12.04 2.87
N GLY A 40 -6.30 11.18 3.72
CA GLY A 40 -5.52 10.35 4.64
C GLY A 40 -5.02 9.05 4.00
N MET A 41 -4.18 8.31 4.75
CA MET A 41 -3.65 7.02 4.31
C MET A 41 -4.74 5.97 4.06
N ASP A 42 -5.90 6.04 4.73
CA ASP A 42 -7.02 5.14 4.46
C ASP A 42 -7.59 5.32 3.05
N THR A 43 -7.69 6.56 2.57
CA THR A 43 -8.12 6.85 1.20
C THR A 43 -7.11 6.31 0.19
N VAL A 44 -5.82 6.41 0.50
CA VAL A 44 -4.75 5.80 -0.32
C VAL A 44 -4.92 4.29 -0.40
N GLN A 45 -5.18 3.62 0.74
CA GLN A 45 -5.37 2.16 0.75
C GLN A 45 -6.63 1.73 0.00
N GLN A 46 -7.71 2.52 0.08
CA GLN A 46 -8.93 2.31 -0.68
C GLN A 46 -8.67 2.47 -2.19
N HIS A 47 -8.03 3.56 -2.62
CA HIS A 47 -7.65 3.77 -4.03
C HIS A 47 -6.84 2.60 -4.58
N LEU A 48 -5.80 2.16 -3.85
CA LEU A 48 -4.99 1.01 -4.24
C LEU A 48 -5.81 -0.29 -4.30
N LYS A 49 -6.87 -0.42 -3.50
CA LYS A 49 -7.76 -1.59 -3.56
C LYS A 49 -8.64 -1.56 -4.79
N ASP A 50 -9.22 -0.40 -5.09
CA ASP A 50 -10.06 -0.20 -6.28
C ASP A 50 -9.27 -0.42 -7.57
N GLN A 51 -7.98 -0.06 -7.59
CA GLN A 51 -7.04 -0.37 -8.67
C GLN A 51 -6.58 -1.84 -8.72
N GLY A 52 -7.07 -2.70 -7.82
CA GLY A 52 -6.71 -4.13 -7.78
C GLY A 52 -5.27 -4.39 -7.35
N VAL A 53 -4.60 -3.43 -6.70
CA VAL A 53 -3.21 -3.57 -6.27
C VAL A 53 -3.13 -4.60 -5.13
N PRO A 54 -2.30 -5.65 -5.24
CA PRO A 54 -2.16 -6.67 -4.21
C PRO A 54 -1.47 -6.12 -2.96
N ILE A 55 -1.72 -6.75 -1.82
CA ILE A 55 -1.27 -6.27 -0.50
C ILE A 55 0.24 -6.02 -0.43
N ILE A 56 1.06 -6.90 -1.02
CA ILE A 56 2.51 -6.76 -1.02
C ILE A 56 2.94 -5.49 -1.78
N ARG A 57 2.32 -5.19 -2.93
CA ARG A 57 2.59 -3.96 -3.68
C ARG A 57 2.06 -2.73 -2.94
N ALA A 58 0.90 -2.84 -2.29
CA ALA A 58 0.36 -1.75 -1.47
C ALA A 58 1.32 -1.40 -0.31
N ILE A 59 1.92 -2.38 0.36
CA ILE A 59 2.94 -2.15 1.39
C ILE A 59 4.16 -1.46 0.80
N LEU A 60 4.63 -1.89 -0.37
CA LEU A 60 5.78 -1.27 -1.03
C LEU A 60 5.51 0.20 -1.37
N ILE A 61 4.35 0.49 -1.97
CA ILE A 61 3.91 1.86 -2.31
C ILE A 61 3.81 2.71 -1.03
N THR A 62 3.11 2.21 -0.01
CA THR A 62 2.92 2.90 1.27
C THR A 62 4.25 3.17 1.97
N THR A 63 5.22 2.24 1.89
CA THR A 63 6.58 2.43 2.42
C THR A 63 7.29 3.62 1.76
N ARG A 64 7.00 3.91 0.48
CA ARG A 64 7.55 5.07 -0.23
C ARG A 64 6.85 6.38 0.11
N LEU A 65 5.57 6.31 0.49
CA LEU A 65 4.78 7.49 0.88
C LEU A 65 5.14 8.00 2.29
N ILE A 66 5.53 7.11 3.21
CA ILE A 66 5.89 7.46 4.60
C ILE A 66 7.23 8.24 4.68
N GLY A 67 8.06 8.22 3.63
CA GLY A 67 9.32 8.94 3.61
C GLY A 67 10.42 8.30 4.49
N ASP A 68 11.31 9.14 5.04
CA ASP A 68 12.48 8.70 5.82
C ASP A 68 12.08 8.38 7.26
N HIS A 69 11.48 7.20 7.45
CA HIS A 69 11.13 6.66 8.77
C HIS A 69 12.04 5.48 9.12
N PRO A 70 12.63 5.41 10.33
CA PRO A 70 13.57 4.35 10.73
C PRO A 70 12.96 2.94 10.70
N SER A 71 11.63 2.85 10.79
CA SER A 71 10.86 1.60 10.67
C SER A 71 9.79 1.68 9.56
N LYS A 72 10.10 2.32 8.44
CA LYS A 72 9.15 2.57 7.33
C LYS A 72 8.40 1.33 6.85
N LEU A 73 9.06 0.18 6.75
CA LEU A 73 8.43 -1.05 6.30
C LEU A 73 7.40 -1.56 7.33
N ARG A 74 7.74 -1.49 8.62
CA ARG A 74 6.84 -1.88 9.70
C ARG A 74 5.62 -0.96 9.73
N ALA A 75 5.85 0.35 9.71
CA ALA A 75 4.79 1.35 9.69
C ALA A 75 3.88 1.20 8.46
N ALA A 76 4.45 0.97 7.27
CA ALA A 76 3.69 0.72 6.07
C ALA A 76 2.84 -0.55 6.17
N ARG A 77 3.41 -1.64 6.70
CA ARG A 77 2.67 -2.88 6.95
C ARG A 77 1.51 -2.64 7.91
N GLU A 78 1.74 -1.93 9.01
CA GLU A 78 0.69 -1.60 9.99
C GLU A 78 -0.41 -0.74 9.37
N ILE A 79 -0.07 0.27 8.56
CA ILE A 79 -1.07 1.10 7.85
C ILE A 79 -1.91 0.26 6.89
N VAL A 80 -1.28 -0.62 6.12
CA VAL A 80 -2.00 -1.48 5.16
C VAL A 80 -2.87 -2.51 5.90
N GLU A 81 -2.36 -3.14 6.97
CA GLU A 81 -3.06 -4.18 7.72
C GLU A 81 -4.20 -3.64 8.59
N CYS A 82 -4.06 -2.42 9.11
CA CYS A 82 -5.09 -1.78 9.91
C CYS A 82 -6.13 -1.02 9.08
N SER A 83 -5.91 -0.84 7.77
CA SER A 83 -6.85 -0.09 6.94
C SER A 83 -8.16 -0.86 6.74
N PRO A 84 -9.33 -0.25 6.99
CA PRO A 84 -10.64 -0.86 6.75
C PRO A 84 -10.84 -1.30 5.30
N ALA A 85 -10.14 -0.66 4.36
CA ALA A 85 -10.17 -1.07 2.97
C ALA A 85 -9.59 -2.48 2.78
N ARG A 86 -8.56 -2.85 3.55
CA ARG A 86 -7.74 -4.04 3.32
C ARG A 86 -7.99 -5.16 4.31
N THR A 87 -8.56 -4.87 5.47
CA THR A 87 -9.05 -5.91 6.36
C THR A 87 -10.24 -6.61 5.68
N PRO A 88 -10.23 -7.96 5.56
CA PRO A 88 -11.47 -8.66 5.32
C PRO A 88 -12.40 -8.31 6.47
N ASP A 89 -13.66 -8.00 6.17
CA ASP A 89 -14.72 -7.93 7.17
C ASP A 89 -14.83 -9.32 7.82
N THR A 90 -14.01 -9.58 8.83
CA THR A 90 -14.18 -10.73 9.70
C THR A 90 -15.15 -10.32 10.79
N ALA A 91 -16.41 -10.11 10.41
CA ALA A 91 -17.50 -10.47 11.30
C ALA A 91 -17.57 -12.01 11.34
N PRO A 92 -17.32 -12.68 12.49
CA PRO A 92 -17.57 -14.10 12.59
C PRO A 92 -19.08 -14.32 12.58
N SER A 93 -19.67 -14.56 11.41
CA SER A 93 -20.99 -15.19 11.32
C SER A 93 -20.87 -16.63 11.78
N ARG A 94 -20.88 -16.85 13.10
CA ARG A 94 -20.96 -18.18 13.72
C ARG A 94 -22.28 -18.82 13.29
N PRO A 95 -22.32 -19.93 12.53
CA PRO A 95 -23.54 -20.70 12.41
C PRO A 95 -23.85 -21.31 13.78
N LYS A 96 -24.97 -20.89 14.36
CA LYS A 96 -25.53 -21.49 15.57
C LYS A 96 -26.00 -22.90 15.21
N HIS A 97 -25.13 -23.89 15.39
CA HIS A 97 -25.51 -25.29 15.24
C HIS A 97 -26.55 -25.61 16.32
N PRO A 98 -27.76 -26.09 15.97
CA PRO A 98 -28.71 -26.55 16.96
C PRO A 98 -28.18 -27.86 17.56
N ALA A 99 -28.09 -27.91 18.89
CA ALA A 99 -27.76 -29.14 19.61
C ALA A 99 -28.92 -30.14 19.51
N PRO A 100 -28.64 -31.46 19.44
CA PRO A 100 -29.66 -32.50 19.60
C PRO A 100 -30.15 -32.62 21.05
#